data_AF-A0A965MJW1-F1
#
_entry.id   AF-A0A965MJW1-F1
#
_cell.length_a   1.000
_cell.length_b   1.000
_cell.length_c   1.000
_cell.angle_alpha   90.00
_cell.angle_beta   90.00
_cell.angle_gamma   90.00
#
_symmetry.space_group_name_H-M   'P 1'
#
loop_
_entity.id
_entity.type
_entity.pdbx_description
1 polymer ?
#
loop_
_entity_poly.entity_id
_entity_poly.type
_entity_poly.pdbx_seq_one_letter_code
_entity_poly.pdbx_strand_id
1 'polypeptide(L)' 'MHASGAVYHGDLLKIFNTLSRSKRPLVPIEAGHVRMYVCGMTVYDYCHMGHARVLVVFDMVRRWLEASGLRVTYVR' A
#
# COMPACT_ATOMS: atom_id res chain seq x y z
N MET A 1 -16.86 24.38 5.78
CA MET A 1 -17.73 24.07 4.62
C MET A 1 -16.93 23.23 3.64
N HIS A 2 -17.34 21.95 3.49
CA HIS A 2 -16.89 20.89 2.57
C HIS A 2 -15.38 20.52 2.58
N ALA A 3 -14.95 19.29 2.87
CA ALA A 3 -15.54 18.01 2.52
C ALA A 3 -15.32 16.91 3.58
N SER A 4 -16.42 16.25 3.93
CA SER A 4 -16.44 14.82 4.26
C SER A 4 -15.89 14.07 3.03
N GLY A 5 -14.63 13.66 3.07
CA GLY A 5 -13.96 12.88 2.04
C GLY A 5 -13.30 11.68 2.70
N ALA A 6 -13.94 10.52 2.60
CA ALA A 6 -13.55 9.19 3.11
C ALA A 6 -12.20 9.12 3.88
N VAL A 7 -12.25 9.48 5.16
CA VAL A 7 -11.16 9.24 6.11
C VAL A 7 -11.10 7.76 6.39
N TYR A 8 -9.90 7.17 6.29
CA TYR A 8 -9.66 5.77 6.63
C TYR A 8 -10.46 5.30 7.85
N HIS A 9 -11.42 4.39 7.64
CA HIS A 9 -12.03 3.63 8.72
C HIS A 9 -11.27 2.32 8.82
N GLY A 10 -10.60 2.08 9.95
CA GLY A 10 -9.73 0.92 10.20
C GLY A 10 -10.38 -0.44 9.93
N ASP A 11 -11.71 -0.50 9.84
CA ASP A 11 -12.48 -1.73 9.63
C ASP A 11 -12.91 -1.98 8.16
N LEU A 12 -12.78 -0.98 7.27
CA LEU A 12 -13.26 -1.05 5.89
C LEU A 12 -12.20 -1.58 4.90
N LEU A 13 -10.93 -1.16 5.02
CA LEU A 13 -9.89 -1.73 4.16
C LEU A 13 -9.43 -3.09 4.68
N LYS A 14 -9.59 -4.11 3.83
CA LYS A 14 -8.98 -5.44 4.05
C LYS A 14 -7.93 -5.75 2.99
N ILE A 15 -6.75 -6.17 3.42
CA ILE A 15 -5.65 -6.62 2.56
C ILE A 15 -5.56 -8.14 2.63
N PHE A 16 -5.30 -8.78 1.49
CA PHE A 16 -5.00 -10.21 1.47
C PHE A 16 -3.63 -10.45 2.11
N ASN A 17 -3.62 -11.17 3.22
CA ASN A 17 -2.41 -11.54 3.93
C ASN A 17 -1.98 -12.94 3.51
N THR A 18 -0.83 -13.04 2.84
CA THR A 18 -0.29 -14.31 2.33
C THR A 18 0.04 -15.31 3.45
N LEU A 19 0.52 -14.85 4.61
CA LEU A 19 0.84 -15.71 5.76
C LEU A 19 -0.40 -16.44 6.28
N SER A 20 -1.55 -15.75 6.34
CA SER A 20 -2.81 -16.34 6.81
C SER A 20 -3.76 -16.78 5.69
N ARG A 21 -3.36 -16.60 4.43
CA ARG A 21 -4.16 -16.88 3.21
C ARG A 21 -5.59 -16.34 3.28
N SER A 22 -5.75 -15.14 3.85
CA SER A 22 -7.08 -14.54 4.09
C SER A 22 -7.03 -13.03 4.01
N LYS A 23 -8.17 -12.41 3.66
CA LYS A 23 -8.34 -10.96 3.75
C LYS A 23 -8.48 -10.55 5.20
N ARG A 24 -7.65 -9.64 5.68
CA ARG A 24 -7.67 -9.11 7.05
C ARG A 24 -7.70 -7.59 7.06
N PRO A 25 -8.33 -6.95 8.06
CA PRO A 25 -8.28 -5.50 8.20
C PRO A 25 -6.84 -4.99 8.22
N LEU A 26 -6.58 -3.86 7.56
CA LEU A 26 -5.30 -3.16 7.72
C LEU A 26 -5.33 -2.44 9.07
N VAL A 27 -4.57 -2.95 10.03
CA VAL A 27 -4.31 -2.30 11.33
C VAL A 27 -2.86 -1.81 11.34
N PRO A 28 -2.61 -0.49 11.18
CA PRO A 28 -1.26 0.05 11.26
C PRO A 28 -0.62 -0.17 12.63
N ILE A 29 0.71 -0.28 12.67
CA ILE A 29 1.47 -0.39 13.92
C ILE A 29 1.39 0.91 14.72
N GLU A 30 1.46 2.05 14.03
CA GLU A 30 1.26 3.40 14.58
C GLU A 30 -0.01 3.97 13.94
N ALA A 31 -0.95 4.46 14.75
CA ALA A 31 -2.21 4.98 14.25
C ALA A 31 -2.00 6.08 13.20
N GLY A 32 -2.67 5.96 12.05
CA GLY A 32 -2.54 6.92 10.95
C GLY A 32 -1.25 6.80 10.12
N HIS A 33 -0.34 5.87 10.44
CA HIS A 33 0.94 5.72 9.75
C HIS A 33 1.19 4.28 9.27
N VAL A 34 1.21 4.10 7.96
CA VAL A 34 1.58 2.83 7.31
C VAL A 34 3.04 2.86 6.90
N ARG A 35 3.75 1.77 7.22
CA ARG A 35 5.10 1.51 6.73
C ARG A 35 5.02 0.35 5.75
N MET A 36 5.45 0.57 4.52
CA MET A 36 5.38 -0.39 3.43
C MET A 36 6.77 -0.60 2.82
N TYR A 37 7.19 -1.86 2.76
CA TYR A 37 8.40 -2.29 2.05
C TYR A 37 8.00 -3.17 0.87
N VAL A 38 8.59 -2.90 -0.29
CA VAL A 38 8.43 -3.73 -1.49
C VAL A 38 9.81 -4.04 -2.00
N CYS A 39 10.12 -5.30 -2.26
CA CYS A 39 11.42 -5.67 -2.81
C CYS A 39 11.67 -4.94 -4.13
N GLY A 40 12.83 -4.29 -4.24
CA GLY A 40 13.32 -3.71 -5.48
C GLY A 40 13.78 -4.75 -6.50
N MET A 41 14.45 -4.25 -7.54
CA MET A 41 14.98 -5.09 -8.62
C MET A 41 16.46 -5.39 -8.42
N THR A 42 16.88 -6.60 -8.81
CA THR A 42 18.30 -6.86 -9.06
C THR A 42 18.68 -6.19 -10.38
N VAL A 43 19.56 -5.20 -10.33
CA VAL A 43 19.83 -4.24 -11.43
C VAL A 43 20.87 -4.73 -12.46
N TYR A 44 20.78 -5.99 -12.91
CA TYR A 44 21.74 -6.57 -13.85
C TYR A 44 21.25 -6.60 -15.31
N ASP A 45 19.97 -6.35 -15.56
CA ASP A 45 19.35 -6.42 -16.90
C ASP A 45 18.19 -5.41 -17.04
N TYR A 46 17.68 -5.26 -18.26
CA TYR A 46 16.57 -4.40 -18.60
C TYR A 46 15.29 -4.78 -17.86
N CYS A 47 14.50 -3.75 -17.55
CA CYS A 47 13.18 -3.97 -16.98
C CYS A 47 12.23 -4.58 -18.01
N HIS A 48 11.52 -5.63 -17.62
CA HIS A 48 10.45 -6.22 -18.42
C HIS A 48 9.07 -5.92 -17.83
N MET A 49 8.02 -6.32 -18.55
CA MET A 49 6.62 -6.04 -18.18
C MET A 49 6.23 -6.54 -16.77
N GLY A 50 6.89 -7.59 -16.29
CA GLY A 50 6.74 -8.09 -14.93
C GLY A 50 7.15 -7.06 -13.87
N HIS A 51 8.29 -6.39 -14.06
CA HIS A 51 8.74 -5.30 -13.19
C HIS A 51 7.79 -4.11 -13.26
N ALA A 52 7.35 -3.74 -14.46
CA ALA A 52 6.41 -2.63 -14.66
C ALA A 52 5.10 -2.87 -13.88
N ARG A 53 4.56 -4.10 -13.91
CA ARG A 53 3.37 -4.46 -13.15
C ARG A 53 3.54 -4.26 -11.65
N VAL A 54 4.64 -4.75 -11.07
CA VAL A 54 4.91 -4.63 -9.62
C VAL A 54 5.03 -3.16 -9.24
N LEU A 55 5.79 -2.37 -10.01
CA LEU A 55 5.97 -0.94 -9.76
C LEU A 55 4.64 -0.17 -9.80
N VAL A 56 3.79 -0.42 -10.80
CA VAL A 56 2.50 0.27 -10.96
C VAL A 56 1.52 -0.15 -9.85
N VAL A 57 1.43 -1.45 -9.54
CA VAL A 57 0.48 -1.94 -8.53
C VAL A 57 0.80 -1.37 -7.14
N PHE A 58 2.07 -1.37 -6.74
CA PHE A 58 2.44 -0.86 -5.41
C PHE A 58 2.45 0.68 -5.35
N ASP A 59 2.68 1.37 -6.47
CA ASP A 59 2.44 2.81 -6.55
C ASP A 59 0.94 3.14 -6.38
N MET A 60 0.05 2.39 -7.04
CA MET A 60 -1.40 2.54 -6.86
C MET A 60 -1.81 2.31 -5.40
N VAL A 61 -1.26 1.28 -4.75
CA VAL A 61 -1.51 1.03 -3.32
C VAL A 61 -1.06 2.20 -2.46
N ARG A 62 0.17 2.69 -2.64
CA ARG A 62 0.69 3.86 -1.91
C ARG A 62 -0.24 5.07 -2.07
N ARG A 63 -0.56 5.43 -3.31
CA ARG A 63 -1.40 6.57 -3.65
C ARG A 63 -2.79 6.46 -3.03
N TRP A 64 -3.37 5.27 -3.04
CA TRP A 64 -4.68 5.03 -2.42
C TRP A 64 -4.63 5.20 -0.89
N LEU A 65 -3.58 4.69 -0.25
CA LEU A 65 -3.38 4.86 1.21
C LEU A 65 -3.22 6.34 1.59
N GLU A 66 -2.41 7.09 0.84
CA GLU A 66 -2.20 8.53 1.05
C GLU A 66 -3.49 9.33 0.80
N ALA A 67 -4.20 9.05 -0.30
CA ALA A 67 -5.49 9.68 -0.62
C ALA A 67 -6.58 9.38 0.41
N SER A 68 -6.46 8.26 1.13
CA SER A 68 -7.37 7.88 2.21
C SER A 68 -6.99 8.48 3.57
N GLY A 69 -6.02 9.39 3.61
CA GLY A 69 -5.64 10.17 4.79
C GLY A 69 -4.57 9.53 5.67
N LEU A 70 -3.88 8.49 5.21
CA LEU A 70 -2.77 7.89 5.95
C LEU A 70 -1.44 8.54 5.57
N ARG A 71 -0.57 8.72 6.56
CA ARG A 71 0.85 8.92 6.32
C ARG A 71 1.45 7.59 5.86
N VAL A 72 2.24 7.59 4.78
CA VAL A 72 2.88 6.38 4.26
C VAL A 72 4.39 6.56 4.17
N THR A 73 5.14 5.69 4.84
CA THR A 73 6.57 5.51 4.58
C THR A 73 6.74 4.32 3.63
N TYR A 74 7.23 4.57 2.41
CA TYR A 74 7.42 3.57 1.37
C TYR A 74 8.92 3.40 1.03
N VAL A 75 9.43 2.18 1.18
CA VAL A 75 10.84 1.81 0.89
C VAL A 75 10.87 0.69 -0.17
N ARG A 76 11.82 0.79 -1.10
CA ARG A 76 12.05 -0.17 -2.20
C ARG A 76 13.52 -0.45 -2.44
#